data_AF-A0A1H0RFQ8-F1
#
_entry.id   AF-A0A1H0RFQ8-F1
#
_cell.length_a   1.000
_cell.length_b   1.000
_cell.length_c   1.000
_cell.angle_alpha   90.00
_cell.angle_beta   90.00
_cell.angle_gamma   90.00
#
_symmetry.space_group_name_H-M   'P 1'
#
loop_
_entity.id
_entity.type
_entity.pdbx_description
1 polymer ?
#
loop_
_entity_poly.entity_id
_entity_poly.type
_entity_poly.pdbx_seq_one_letter_code
_entity_poly.pdbx_strand_id
1 'polypeptide(L)'
;MDDDKAKAASSLGNIEQQIAELRSAVSGKTKLAPGDREYVRAGISSLRSSLQALGSGPRFDDPDIARRLASAGSGILAAMSSYSGDSPQAIERALVSASFEVSDWAHKFSRLDG
;
A
#
# COMPACT_ATOMS: atom_id res chain seq x y z
N MET A 1 15.56 -18.26 1.48
CA MET A 1 14.62 -17.62 2.43
C MET A 1 14.94 -16.13 2.55
N ASP A 2 16.21 -15.73 2.59
CA ASP A 2 16.64 -14.32 2.65
C ASP A 2 16.23 -13.49 1.42
N ASP A 3 16.29 -14.06 0.21
CA ASP A 3 15.86 -13.38 -1.02
C ASP A 3 14.37 -13.03 -1.02
N ASP A 4 13.51 -13.90 -0.49
CA ASP A 4 12.07 -13.66 -0.43
C ASP A 4 11.71 -12.61 0.60
N LYS A 5 12.43 -12.58 1.73
CA LYS A 5 12.33 -11.49 2.71
C LYS A 5 12.73 -10.14 2.09
N ALA A 6 13.83 -10.11 1.33
CA ALA A 6 14.28 -8.90 0.65
C ALA A 6 13.29 -8.43 -0.44
N LYS A 7 12.72 -9.35 -1.22
CA LYS A 7 11.65 -9.08 -2.20
C LYS A 7 10.37 -8.56 -1.52
N ALA A 8 10.00 -9.16 -0.38
CA ALA A 8 8.84 -8.77 0.42
C ALA A 8 9.02 -7.34 0.95
N ALA A 9 10.16 -7.05 1.57
CA ALA A 9 10.51 -5.72 2.06
C ALA A 9 10.54 -4.68 0.92
N SER A 10 11.12 -5.02 -0.23
CA SER A 10 11.16 -4.15 -1.40
C SER A 10 9.75 -3.86 -1.94
N SER A 11 8.88 -4.86 -1.94
CA SER A 11 7.48 -4.72 -2.38
C SER A 11 6.70 -3.81 -1.45
N LEU A 12 6.84 -3.98 -0.13
CA LEU A 12 6.22 -3.11 0.88
C LEU A 12 6.79 -1.68 0.82
N GLY A 13 8.10 -1.52 0.63
CA GLY A 13 8.72 -0.20 0.46
C GLY A 13 8.20 0.55 -0.77
N ASN A 14 8.02 -0.15 -1.91
CA ASN A 14 7.42 0.46 -3.11
C ASN A 14 5.97 0.91 -2.88
N ILE A 15 5.19 0.15 -2.11
CA ILE A 15 3.83 0.51 -1.73
C ILE A 15 3.83 1.73 -0.79
N GLU A 16 4.73 1.76 0.19
CA GLU A 16 4.90 2.90 1.10
C GLU A 16 5.22 4.19 0.33
N GLN A 17 6.13 4.10 -0.65
CA GLN A 17 6.47 5.22 -1.51
C GLN A 17 5.27 5.73 -2.33
N GLN A 18 4.53 4.82 -2.97
CA GLN A 18 3.31 5.20 -3.71
C GLN A 18 2.26 5.87 -2.81
N ILE A 19 2.08 5.37 -1.59
CA ILE A 19 1.17 5.99 -0.61
C ILE A 19 1.65 7.39 -0.23
N ALA A 20 2.96 7.58 0.01
CA ALA A 20 3.53 8.87 0.35
C ALA A 20 3.38 9.90 -0.78
N GLU A 21 3.60 9.50 -2.03
CA GLU A 21 3.40 10.35 -3.21
C GLU A 21 1.94 10.78 -3.35
N LEU A 22 1.00 9.83 -3.26
CA LEU A 22 -0.44 10.13 -3.31
C LEU A 22 -0.87 11.04 -2.16
N ARG A 23 -0.31 10.82 -0.96
CA ARG A 23 -0.61 11.64 0.22
C ARG A 23 -0.13 13.06 0.01
N SER A 24 1.09 13.24 -0.51
CA SER A 24 1.62 14.57 -0.87
C SER A 24 0.71 15.29 -1.88
N ALA A 25 0.18 14.55 -2.86
CA ALA A 25 -0.72 15.10 -3.86
C ALA A 25 -2.08 15.59 -3.32
N VAL A 26 -2.54 15.08 -2.18
CA VAL A 26 -3.83 15.46 -1.55
C VAL A 26 -3.69 16.28 -0.26
N SER A 27 -2.51 16.25 0.37
CA SER A 27 -2.24 16.86 1.67
C SER A 27 -2.51 18.35 1.68
N GLY A 28 -3.29 18.80 2.68
CA GLY A 28 -3.63 20.22 2.86
C GLY A 28 -4.57 20.81 1.79
N LYS A 29 -5.07 20.00 0.84
CA LYS A 29 -6.01 20.46 -0.18
C LYS A 29 -7.44 20.36 0.34
N THR A 30 -8.19 21.45 0.17
CA THR A 30 -9.65 21.46 0.43
C THR A 30 -10.43 20.87 -0.74
N LYS A 31 -9.89 20.98 -1.96
CA LYS A 31 -10.47 20.47 -3.22
C LYS A 31 -9.35 20.10 -4.18
N LEU A 32 -9.54 19.00 -4.93
CA LEU A 32 -8.61 18.59 -5.99
C LEU A 32 -8.93 19.32 -7.29
N ALA A 33 -7.89 19.82 -7.96
CA ALA A 33 -8.01 20.27 -9.34
C ALA A 33 -8.27 19.07 -10.26
N PRO A 34 -8.81 19.26 -11.48
CA PRO A 34 -9.09 18.16 -12.41
C PRO A 34 -7.86 17.27 -12.67
N GLY A 35 -6.69 17.87 -12.91
CA GLY A 35 -5.44 17.14 -13.13
C GLY A 35 -4.97 16.35 -11.90
N ASP A 36 -5.08 16.94 -10.71
CA ASP A 36 -4.76 16.23 -9.45
C ASP A 36 -5.70 15.05 -9.23
N ARG A 37 -7.00 15.22 -9.53
CA ARG A 37 -8.00 14.16 -9.40
C ARG A 37 -7.69 12.98 -10.32
N GLU A 38 -7.32 13.24 -11.57
CA GLU A 38 -6.89 12.18 -12.50
C GLU A 38 -5.62 11.47 -12.01
N TYR A 39 -4.61 12.24 -11.59
CA TYR A 39 -3.37 11.69 -11.04
C TYR A 39 -3.63 10.81 -9.80
N VAL A 40 -4.39 11.30 -8.83
CA VAL A 40 -4.73 10.57 -7.60
C VAL A 40 -5.57 9.34 -7.92
N ARG A 41 -6.54 9.43 -8.83
CA ARG A 41 -7.35 8.28 -9.26
C ARG A 41 -6.49 7.21 -9.93
N ALA A 42 -5.62 7.60 -10.86
CA ALA A 42 -4.71 6.68 -11.53
C ALA A 42 -3.74 6.02 -10.54
N GLY A 43 -3.16 6.82 -9.62
CA GLY A 43 -2.26 6.32 -8.59
C GLY A 43 -2.94 5.37 -7.61
N ILE A 44 -4.15 5.67 -7.14
CA ILE A 44 -4.94 4.74 -6.30
C ILE A 44 -5.25 3.45 -7.05
N SER A 45 -5.59 3.52 -8.34
CA SER A 45 -5.82 2.33 -9.17
C SER A 45 -4.56 1.46 -9.28
N SER A 46 -3.41 2.09 -9.54
CA SER A 46 -2.10 1.42 -9.60
C SER A 46 -1.71 0.78 -8.26
N LEU A 47 -1.91 1.51 -7.16
CA LEU A 47 -1.66 1.03 -5.81
C LEU A 47 -2.55 -0.17 -5.48
N ARG A 48 -3.84 -0.12 -5.81
CA ARG A 48 -4.74 -1.27 -5.63
C ARG A 48 -4.27 -2.50 -6.41
N SER A 49 -3.86 -2.31 -7.66
CA SER A 49 -3.32 -3.41 -8.48
C SER A 49 -2.05 -4.00 -7.86
N SER A 50 -1.13 -3.14 -7.40
CA SER A 50 0.09 -3.56 -6.70
C SER A 50 -0.22 -4.36 -5.42
N LEU A 51 -1.20 -3.92 -4.64
CA LEU A 51 -1.64 -4.59 -3.42
C LEU A 51 -2.35 -5.92 -3.68
N GLN A 52 -3.12 -6.04 -4.76
CA GLN A 52 -3.73 -7.31 -5.16
C GLN A 52 -2.69 -8.32 -5.68
N ALA A 53 -1.64 -7.80 -6.32
CA ALA A 53 -0.51 -8.62 -6.79
C ALA A 53 0.43 -9.05 -5.65
N LEU A 54 0.36 -8.43 -4.46
CA LEU A 54 1.12 -8.87 -3.29
C LEU A 54 0.79 -10.33 -2.95
N GLY A 55 1.83 -11.15 -2.79
CA GLY A 55 1.68 -12.56 -2.43
C GLY A 55 1.12 -13.47 -3.52
N SER A 56 0.51 -12.92 -4.58
CA SER A 56 0.06 -13.65 -5.78
C SER A 56 1.13 -13.71 -6.87
N GLY A 57 2.28 -13.06 -6.67
CA GLY A 57 3.38 -13.05 -7.61
C GLY A 57 4.10 -14.41 -7.69
N PRO A 58 4.52 -14.87 -8.88
CA PRO A 58 5.15 -16.19 -9.12
C PRO A 58 6.60 -16.30 -8.63
N ARG A 59 6.97 -15.64 -7.52
CA ARG A 59 8.38 -15.36 -7.18
C ARG A 59 8.80 -15.59 -5.73
N PHE A 60 7.89 -16.02 -4.86
CA PHE A 60 8.25 -16.37 -3.49
C PHE A 60 8.40 -17.88 -3.38
N ASP A 61 9.61 -18.35 -3.07
CA ASP A 61 9.90 -19.75 -2.82
C ASP A 61 9.31 -20.19 -1.46
N ASP A 62 9.17 -19.24 -0.52
CA ASP A 62 8.52 -19.45 0.79
C ASP A 62 6.99 -19.16 0.73
N PRO A 63 6.13 -20.19 0.92
CA PRO A 63 4.68 -20.03 0.86
C PRO A 63 4.10 -19.25 2.05
N ASP A 64 4.80 -19.22 3.19
CA ASP A 64 4.40 -18.48 4.38
C ASP A 64 4.58 -16.97 4.15
N ILE A 65 5.71 -16.57 3.56
CA ILE A 65 5.97 -15.18 3.13
C ILE A 65 4.92 -14.74 2.11
N ALA A 66 4.64 -15.57 1.10
CA ALA A 66 3.62 -15.28 0.09
C ALA A 66 2.23 -15.04 0.73
N ARG A 67 1.81 -15.93 1.63
CA ARG A 67 0.52 -15.82 2.33
C ARG A 67 0.43 -14.58 3.21
N ARG A 68 1.51 -14.25 3.93
CA ARG A 68 1.58 -13.04 4.76
C ARG A 68 1.53 -11.77 3.93
N LEU A 69 2.21 -11.73 2.78
CA LEU A 69 2.14 -10.60 1.86
C LEU A 69 0.75 -10.42 1.25
N ALA A 70 0.09 -11.52 0.87
CA ALA A 70 -1.30 -11.46 0.40
C ALA A 70 -2.26 -10.93 1.49
N SER A 71 -2.01 -11.32 2.74
CA SER A 71 -2.75 -10.80 3.90
C SER A 71 -2.46 -9.32 4.12
N ALA A 72 -1.20 -8.89 3.98
CA ALA A 72 -0.80 -7.49 4.05
C ALA A 72 -1.52 -6.65 2.98
N GLY A 73 -1.47 -7.10 1.72
CA GLY A 73 -2.16 -6.44 0.62
C GLY A 73 -3.65 -6.27 0.88
N SER A 74 -4.30 -7.30 1.41
CA SER A 74 -5.72 -7.26 1.77
C SER A 74 -6.01 -6.26 2.91
N GLY A 75 -5.19 -6.22 3.95
CA GLY A 75 -5.34 -5.27 5.06
C GLY A 75 -5.18 -3.81 4.62
N ILE A 76 -4.15 -3.53 3.82
CA ILE A 76 -3.90 -2.19 3.28
C ILE A 76 -5.03 -1.77 2.32
N LEU A 77 -5.52 -2.68 1.47
CA LEU A 77 -6.68 -2.44 0.61
C LEU A 77 -7.95 -2.12 1.41
N ALA A 78 -8.17 -2.80 2.53
CA ALA A 78 -9.30 -2.53 3.42
C ALA A 78 -9.20 -1.14 4.05
N ALA A 79 -8.01 -0.75 4.53
CA ALA A 79 -7.74 0.58 5.05
C ALA A 79 -8.03 1.68 3.99
N MET A 80 -7.67 1.41 2.73
CA MET A 80 -7.96 2.32 1.62
C MET A 80 -9.43 2.29 1.17
N SER A 81 -10.14 1.18 1.32
CA SER A 81 -11.56 1.09 0.90
C SER A 81 -12.50 1.87 1.82
N SER A 82 -11.99 2.36 2.96
CA SER A 82 -12.76 3.18 3.89
C SER A 82 -13.10 4.58 3.37
N TYR A 83 -12.52 5.05 2.25
CA TYR A 83 -12.91 6.33 1.66
C TYR A 83 -14.02 6.14 0.63
N SER A 84 -15.14 6.82 0.82
CA SER A 84 -16.23 6.91 -0.15
C SER A 84 -16.34 8.35 -0.63
N GLY A 85 -15.67 8.66 -1.74
CA GLY A 85 -15.83 9.95 -2.41
C GLY A 85 -14.53 10.61 -2.86
N ASP A 86 -14.67 11.80 -3.43
CA ASP A 86 -13.57 12.55 -4.06
C ASP A 86 -13.02 13.66 -3.13
N SER A 87 -13.22 13.50 -1.82
CA SER A 87 -12.73 14.44 -0.82
C SER A 87 -11.24 14.19 -0.57
N PRO A 88 -10.35 15.17 -0.83
CA PRO A 88 -8.92 15.02 -0.55
C PRO A 88 -8.64 14.62 0.90
N GLN A 89 -9.41 15.12 1.88
CA GLN A 89 -9.25 14.76 3.29
C GLN A 89 -9.64 13.31 3.58
N ALA A 90 -10.65 12.77 2.90
CA ALA A 90 -11.03 11.37 3.03
C ALA A 90 -9.97 10.46 2.41
N ILE A 91 -9.43 10.85 1.25
CA ILE A 91 -8.33 10.15 0.58
C ILE A 91 -7.07 10.20 1.44
N GLU A 92 -6.72 11.36 2.00
CA GLU A 92 -5.56 11.53 2.88
C GLU A 92 -5.66 10.62 4.11
N ARG A 93 -6.82 10.59 4.79
CA ARG A 93 -7.02 9.69 5.95
C ARG A 93 -6.88 8.22 5.59
N ALA A 94 -7.40 7.81 4.43
CA ALA A 94 -7.25 6.46 3.94
C ALA A 94 -5.79 6.11 3.63
N LEU A 95 -5.03 7.02 3.03
CA LEU A 95 -3.60 6.86 2.76
C LEU A 95 -2.77 6.82 4.05
N VAL A 96 -3.10 7.63 5.05
CA VAL A 96 -2.47 7.57 6.39
C VAL A 96 -2.72 6.21 7.04
N SER A 97 -3.97 5.73 7.02
CA SER A 97 -4.32 4.40 7.54
C SER A 97 -3.55 3.29 6.81
N ALA A 98 -3.52 3.35 5.49
CA ALA A 98 -2.77 2.41 4.65
C ALA A 98 -1.26 2.44 4.94
N SER A 99 -0.68 3.63 5.17
CA SER A 99 0.73 3.78 5.55
C SER A 99 1.03 3.09 6.88
N PHE A 100 0.17 3.24 7.89
CA PHE A 100 0.33 2.56 9.17
C PHE A 100 0.29 1.03 9.01
N GLU A 101 -0.66 0.52 8.22
CA GLU A 101 -0.74 -0.91 7.93
C GLU A 101 0.53 -1.43 7.23
N VAL A 102 1.05 -0.71 6.23
CA VAL A 102 2.31 -1.08 5.55
C VAL A 102 3.47 -1.14 6.52
N SER A 103 3.63 -0.13 7.38
CA SER A 103 4.73 -0.08 8.35
C SER A 103 4.60 -1.19 9.42
N ASP A 104 3.39 -1.51 9.88
CA ASP A 104 3.14 -2.63 10.79
C ASP A 104 3.51 -3.97 10.14
N TRP A 105 3.10 -4.19 8.88
CA TRP A 105 3.49 -5.39 8.14
C TRP A 105 5.00 -5.45 7.91
N ALA A 106 5.65 -4.36 7.52
CA ALA A 106 7.10 -4.30 7.35
C ALA A 106 7.83 -4.67 8.65
N HIS A 107 7.35 -4.17 9.80
CA HIS A 107 7.89 -4.52 11.12
C HIS A 107 7.67 -6.00 11.47
N LYS A 108 6.49 -6.55 11.16
CA LYS A 108 6.20 -7.99 11.32
C LYS A 108 7.13 -8.87 10.48
N PHE A 109 7.43 -8.46 9.24
CA PHE A 109 8.38 -9.16 8.39
C PHE A 109 9.82 -9.08 8.90
N SER A 110 10.22 -7.93 9.44
CA SER A 110 11.55 -7.77 10.07
C SER A 110 11.74 -8.62 11.33
N ARG A 111 10.66 -9.02 11.99
CA ARG A 111 10.69 -9.86 13.21
C ARG A 111 10.62 -11.35 12.97
N LEU A 112 10.52 -11.81 11.72
CA LEU A 112 10.51 -13.23 11.36
C LEU A 112 11.89 -13.92 11.48
N ASP A 113 12.75 -13.40 12.36
CA ASP A 113 14.11 -13.87 12.61
C ASP A 113 14.28 -14.50 14.00
N GLY A 114 13.18 -14.70 14.75
CA GLY A 114 13.16 -15.33 16.07
C GLY A 114 12.53 -16.70 16.08
#